data_AF-A0A7Y2CJM5-F1
#
_entry.id   AF-A0A7Y2CJM5-F1
#
_cell.length_a   1.000
_cell.length_b   1.000
_cell.length_c   1.000
_cell.angle_alpha   90.00
_cell.angle_beta   90.00
_cell.angle_gamma   90.00
#
_symmetry.space_group_name_H-M   'P 1'
#
loop_
_entity.id
_entity.type
_entity.pdbx_description
1 polymer ?
#
loop_
_entity_poly.entity_id
_entity_poly.type
_entity_poly.pdbx_seq_one_letter_code
_entity_poly.pdbx_strand_id
1 'polypeptide(L)'
;MPGDSSRTPSFAAAPVHAAAPVREVVRISVEGELLDPSLREWDRAYLRRVCSTGPLRGRSRDRLVSLGQIYFDVALKPRLLYAGVDRVRNARRAGKTVVLESNGSEPVVRALARHLAADRFVSRHLEFRDGIATGRVPEAAQECDVRPRPVRHAAAVLVDGPVPPEPLDVRAALAGRELFVIGGSGFIGKVWLASVLEEIPDVRIQLLMRRRGSRSPQKRWARILRESHVFAEMRRRLGRDPAPALAERVRIVEGDVRRPGMGLAPEDLQALHSADLIVNCAGLTDFNPDPRAALDVNVECVRHLLDIAENHPGMRMLHVSTCFVAGEREGRIPETISAVDTPNGTAPFDAEAETERLRATIEEHRVAAHAERRPVRNTLTEAVRLRARELGWP
;
A
#
# COMPACT_ATOMS: atom_id res chain seq x y z
N MET A 1 4.79 -51.98 36.56
CA MET A 1 3.37 -52.40 36.55
C MET A 1 2.87 -52.36 37.99
N PRO A 2 1.65 -51.90 38.29
CA PRO A 2 0.57 -51.37 37.45
C PRO A 2 0.46 -49.82 37.61
N GLY A 3 -0.16 -49.02 36.75
CA GLY A 3 -1.35 -49.22 35.94
C GLY A 3 -2.48 -48.40 36.57
N ASP A 4 -2.61 -47.12 36.18
CA ASP A 4 -3.92 -46.47 36.23
C ASP A 4 -4.14 -45.65 34.96
N SER A 5 -5.31 -45.93 34.42
CA SER A 5 -5.83 -45.67 33.10
C SER A 5 -6.81 -44.52 33.15
N SER A 6 -7.00 -43.86 32.01
CA SER A 6 -8.20 -43.08 31.68
C SER A 6 -8.40 -41.74 32.40
N ARG A 7 -7.73 -40.70 31.90
CA ARG A 7 -8.36 -39.39 31.74
C ARG A 7 -8.20 -38.90 30.30
N THR A 8 -9.01 -39.47 29.41
CA THR A 8 -9.37 -38.81 28.16
C THR A 8 -10.07 -37.50 28.51
N PRO A 9 -9.64 -36.34 27.97
CA PRO A 9 -10.46 -35.14 28.05
C PRO A 9 -11.75 -35.42 27.29
N SER A 10 -12.87 -35.39 28.00
CA SER A 10 -14.20 -35.37 27.40
C SER A 10 -14.31 -34.11 26.55
N PHE A 11 -14.12 -34.25 25.23
CA PHE A 11 -14.59 -33.25 24.27
C PHE A 11 -16.12 -33.29 24.32
N ALA A 12 -16.71 -32.41 25.12
CA ALA A 12 -18.12 -32.09 24.97
C ALA A 12 -18.32 -31.65 23.52
N ALA A 13 -19.10 -32.42 22.77
CA ALA A 13 -19.48 -32.08 21.42
C ALA A 13 -20.07 -30.65 21.46
N ALA A 14 -19.44 -29.73 20.74
CA ALA A 14 -19.98 -28.40 20.54
C ALA A 14 -21.41 -28.56 19.98
N PRO A 15 -22.38 -27.76 20.46
CA PRO A 15 -23.76 -27.88 20.01
C PRO A 15 -23.77 -27.74 18.49
N VAL A 16 -24.37 -28.73 17.83
CA VAL A 16 -24.65 -28.72 16.40
C VAL A 16 -25.27 -27.37 16.06
N HIS A 17 -24.58 -26.59 15.24
CA HIS A 17 -25.00 -25.26 14.83
C HIS A 17 -26.48 -25.32 14.43
N ALA A 18 -27.33 -24.62 15.19
CA ALA A 18 -28.67 -24.30 14.75
C ALA A 18 -28.56 -23.68 13.36
N ALA A 19 -29.21 -24.29 12.36
CA ALA A 19 -29.17 -23.81 10.99
C ALA A 19 -29.56 -22.32 10.99
N ALA A 20 -28.67 -21.47 10.48
CA ALA A 20 -28.95 -20.05 10.34
C ALA A 20 -30.27 -19.88 9.56
N PRO A 21 -31.15 -18.95 9.94
CA PRO A 21 -32.41 -18.75 9.24
C PRO A 21 -32.13 -18.50 7.76
N VAL A 22 -32.87 -19.20 6.89
CA VAL A 22 -32.74 -19.09 5.44
C VAL A 22 -33.10 -17.65 5.04
N ARG A 23 -32.08 -16.84 4.81
CA ARG A 23 -32.26 -15.45 4.34
C ARG A 23 -32.74 -15.48 2.90
N GLU A 24 -33.82 -14.76 2.62
CA GLU A 24 -34.32 -14.57 1.25
C GLU A 24 -33.18 -14.11 0.32
N VAL A 25 -33.08 -14.71 -0.87
CA VAL A 25 -32.01 -14.44 -1.82
C VAL A 25 -32.48 -13.48 -2.90
N VAL A 26 -31.78 -12.37 -3.08
CA VAL A 26 -32.01 -11.43 -4.19
C VAL A 26 -30.87 -11.54 -5.19
N ARG A 27 -31.20 -12.00 -6.40
CA ARG A 27 -30.29 -12.00 -7.55
C ARG A 27 -30.43 -10.67 -8.31
N ILE A 28 -29.29 -10.08 -8.65
CA ILE A 28 -29.21 -8.79 -9.35
C ILE A 28 -28.24 -8.94 -10.51
N SER A 29 -28.72 -8.69 -11.73
CA SER A 29 -27.89 -8.75 -12.93
C SER A 29 -26.96 -7.53 -13.00
N VAL A 30 -25.66 -7.77 -13.12
CA VAL A 30 -24.67 -6.69 -13.24
C VAL A 30 -24.87 -5.91 -14.54
N GLU A 31 -24.93 -6.58 -15.68
CA GLU A 31 -25.06 -5.95 -16.99
C GLU A 31 -26.50 -5.46 -17.28
N GLY A 32 -27.48 -6.07 -16.61
CA GLY A 32 -28.90 -5.75 -16.77
C GLY A 32 -29.36 -4.57 -15.91
N GLU A 33 -28.80 -4.43 -14.70
CA GLU A 33 -29.39 -3.56 -13.68
C GLU A 33 -28.39 -2.63 -13.00
N LEU A 34 -27.10 -3.00 -12.94
CA LEU A 34 -26.08 -2.21 -12.24
C LEU A 34 -25.28 -1.30 -13.16
N LEU A 35 -25.18 -1.61 -14.45
CA LEU A 35 -24.36 -0.88 -15.41
C LEU A 35 -25.20 -0.12 -16.44
N ASP A 36 -24.70 1.05 -16.83
CA ASP A 36 -25.27 1.86 -17.91
C ASP A 36 -25.42 1.04 -19.21
N PRO A 37 -26.61 1.00 -19.86
CA PRO A 37 -26.82 0.26 -21.09
C PRO A 37 -25.91 0.67 -22.26
N SER A 38 -25.39 1.92 -22.28
CA SER A 38 -24.46 2.42 -23.29
C SER A 38 -23.06 1.77 -23.21
N LEU A 39 -22.72 1.14 -22.08
CA LEU A 39 -21.50 0.32 -21.96
C LEU A 39 -21.54 -0.92 -22.85
N ARG A 40 -22.73 -1.37 -23.28
CA ARG A 40 -22.91 -2.65 -23.97
C ARG A 40 -22.17 -2.75 -25.31
N GLU A 41 -21.80 -1.66 -25.98
CA GLU A 41 -21.06 -1.72 -27.25
C GLU A 41 -19.54 -1.63 -27.08
N TRP A 42 -19.05 -0.73 -26.22
CA TRP A 42 -17.62 -0.55 -25.95
C TRP A 42 -17.04 -1.71 -25.10
N ASP A 43 -17.74 -2.14 -24.04
CA ASP A 43 -17.29 -3.23 -23.19
C ASP A 43 -17.45 -4.60 -23.84
N ARG A 44 -18.38 -4.80 -24.79
CA ARG A 44 -18.41 -6.07 -25.53
C ARG A 44 -17.14 -6.31 -26.34
N ALA A 45 -16.46 -5.26 -26.81
CA ALA A 45 -15.17 -5.39 -27.49
C ALA A 45 -14.01 -5.46 -26.49
N TYR A 46 -14.05 -4.68 -25.40
CA TYR A 46 -12.98 -4.64 -24.39
C TYR A 46 -13.02 -5.83 -23.44
N LEU A 47 -14.17 -6.23 -22.88
CA LEU A 47 -14.34 -7.47 -22.13
C LEU A 47 -14.10 -8.69 -23.01
N ARG A 48 -14.44 -8.67 -24.32
CA ARG A 48 -14.00 -9.75 -25.21
C ARG A 48 -12.52 -9.68 -25.55
N ARG A 49 -11.82 -8.55 -25.52
CA ARG A 49 -10.36 -8.50 -25.70
C ARG A 49 -9.62 -8.87 -24.43
N VAL A 50 -9.88 -8.16 -23.34
CA VAL A 50 -9.27 -8.36 -22.03
C VAL A 50 -9.74 -9.66 -21.37
N CYS A 51 -10.97 -10.12 -21.57
CA CYS A 51 -11.42 -11.45 -21.13
C CYS A 51 -11.51 -12.47 -22.28
N SER A 52 -11.07 -12.14 -23.52
CA SER A 52 -10.66 -13.23 -24.40
C SER A 52 -9.49 -13.92 -23.73
N THR A 53 -9.52 -15.21 -23.85
CA THR A 53 -8.55 -16.16 -23.33
C THR A 53 -7.11 -15.87 -23.76
N GLY A 54 -6.90 -15.16 -24.86
CA GLY A 54 -5.57 -14.80 -25.38
C GLY A 54 -4.79 -13.85 -24.46
N PRO A 55 -5.29 -12.64 -24.14
CA PRO A 55 -4.53 -11.64 -23.39
C PRO A 55 -4.32 -11.89 -21.88
N LEU A 56 -5.06 -12.82 -21.26
CA LEU A 56 -4.90 -13.14 -19.82
C LEU A 56 -4.05 -14.40 -19.58
N ARG A 57 -3.79 -15.20 -20.61
CA ARG A 57 -2.94 -16.38 -20.49
C ARG A 57 -1.55 -15.98 -19.99
N GLY A 58 -1.00 -16.76 -19.07
CA GLY A 58 0.35 -16.56 -18.53
C GLY A 58 0.43 -15.54 -17.39
N ARG A 59 -0.66 -14.83 -17.07
CA ARG A 59 -0.73 -13.91 -15.93
C ARG A 59 -0.94 -14.66 -14.62
N SER A 60 -0.28 -14.24 -13.56
CA SER A 60 -0.55 -14.72 -12.21
C SER A 60 -1.95 -14.35 -11.70
N ARG A 61 -2.52 -15.18 -10.82
CA ARG A 61 -3.83 -14.93 -10.20
C ARG A 61 -3.86 -13.59 -9.46
N ASP A 62 -2.79 -13.24 -8.76
CA ASP A 62 -2.69 -11.98 -8.01
C ASP A 62 -2.65 -10.75 -8.93
N ARG A 63 -1.97 -10.85 -10.09
CA ARG A 63 -2.01 -9.81 -11.11
C ARG A 63 -3.42 -9.64 -11.65
N LEU A 64 -4.14 -10.72 -11.93
CA LEU A 64 -5.52 -10.65 -12.41
C LEU A 64 -6.49 -10.08 -11.38
N VAL A 65 -6.30 -10.37 -10.08
CA VAL A 65 -7.05 -9.73 -8.98
C VAL A 65 -6.80 -8.22 -8.98
N SER A 66 -5.53 -7.80 -9.08
CA SER A 66 -5.15 -6.39 -9.11
C SER A 66 -5.72 -5.66 -10.34
N LEU A 67 -5.57 -6.24 -11.53
CA LEU A 67 -6.13 -5.70 -12.77
C LEU A 67 -7.67 -5.63 -12.72
N GLY A 68 -8.31 -6.64 -12.12
CA GLY A 68 -9.75 -6.62 -11.89
C GLY A 68 -10.20 -5.47 -11.01
N GLN A 69 -9.45 -5.18 -9.93
CA GLN A 69 -9.71 -4.05 -9.04
C GLN A 69 -9.51 -2.70 -9.76
N ILE A 70 -8.42 -2.55 -10.51
CA ILE A 70 -8.13 -1.33 -11.28
C ILE A 70 -9.25 -1.08 -12.32
N TYR A 71 -9.62 -2.11 -13.08
CA TYR A 71 -10.70 -2.00 -14.06
C TYR A 71 -12.03 -1.64 -13.39
N PHE A 72 -12.34 -2.23 -12.23
CA PHE A 72 -13.51 -1.84 -11.47
C PHE A 72 -13.49 -0.35 -11.09
N ASP A 73 -12.40 0.15 -10.51
CA ASP A 73 -12.34 1.54 -10.04
C ASP A 73 -12.36 2.57 -11.18
N VAL A 74 -11.73 2.26 -12.32
CA VAL A 74 -11.59 3.19 -13.45
C VAL A 74 -12.75 3.09 -14.44
N ALA A 75 -13.22 1.88 -14.74
CA ALA A 75 -14.20 1.65 -15.80
C ALA A 75 -15.62 1.47 -15.25
N LEU A 76 -15.80 0.59 -14.27
CA LEU A 76 -17.16 0.19 -13.84
C LEU A 76 -17.75 1.14 -12.81
N LYS A 77 -17.00 1.48 -11.77
CA LYS A 77 -17.46 2.27 -10.62
C LYS A 77 -18.07 3.63 -11.00
N PRO A 78 -17.49 4.42 -11.92
CA PRO A 78 -18.08 5.69 -12.34
C PRO A 78 -19.40 5.54 -13.11
N ARG A 79 -19.71 4.33 -13.58
CA ARG A 79 -20.84 4.02 -14.46
C ARG A 79 -21.89 3.13 -13.81
N LEU A 80 -21.81 2.99 -12.48
CA LEU A 80 -22.83 2.29 -11.71
C LEU A 80 -24.12 3.10 -11.71
N LEU A 81 -25.22 2.45 -12.14
CA LEU A 81 -26.54 3.06 -12.11
C LEU A 81 -27.01 3.21 -10.68
N TYR A 82 -27.42 4.43 -10.33
CA TYR A 82 -27.93 4.76 -9.00
C TYR A 82 -29.07 3.83 -8.58
N ALA A 83 -30.02 3.57 -9.48
CA ALA A 83 -31.16 2.67 -9.23
C ALA A 83 -30.73 1.24 -8.88
N GLY A 84 -29.75 0.69 -9.60
CA GLY A 84 -29.23 -0.66 -9.33
C GLY A 84 -28.48 -0.73 -8.00
N VAL A 85 -27.65 0.28 -7.70
CA VAL A 85 -26.94 0.38 -6.41
C VAL A 85 -27.91 0.48 -5.24
N ASP A 86 -28.98 1.26 -5.39
CA ASP A 86 -30.01 1.39 -4.36
C ASP A 86 -30.82 0.11 -4.17
N ARG A 87 -31.08 -0.66 -5.24
CA ARG A 87 -31.67 -2.01 -5.11
C ARG A 87 -30.81 -2.93 -4.24
N VAL A 88 -29.49 -2.94 -4.45
CA VAL A 88 -28.55 -3.71 -3.61
C VAL A 88 -28.62 -3.24 -2.17
N ARG A 89 -28.55 -1.93 -1.92
CA ARG A 89 -28.61 -1.35 -0.57
C ARG A 89 -29.92 -1.68 0.15
N ASN A 90 -31.05 -1.61 -0.56
CA ASN A 90 -32.36 -1.90 -0.01
C ASN A 90 -32.50 -3.39 0.33
N ALA A 91 -32.06 -4.29 -0.55
CA ALA A 91 -32.03 -5.72 -0.27
C ALA A 91 -31.20 -6.05 0.98
N ARG A 92 -30.02 -5.41 1.12
CA ARG A 92 -29.16 -5.58 2.31
C ARG A 92 -29.80 -5.03 3.57
N ARG A 93 -30.43 -3.85 3.53
CA ARG A 93 -31.16 -3.25 4.67
C ARG A 93 -32.33 -4.12 5.11
N ALA A 94 -32.97 -4.82 4.17
CA ALA A 94 -34.02 -5.80 4.44
C ALA A 94 -33.49 -7.15 4.95
N GLY A 95 -32.18 -7.30 5.19
CA GLY A 95 -31.57 -8.53 5.70
C GLY A 95 -31.49 -9.68 4.69
N LYS A 96 -31.68 -9.40 3.40
CA LYS A 96 -31.64 -10.39 2.32
C LYS A 96 -30.20 -10.72 1.91
N THR A 97 -30.00 -11.93 1.40
CA THR A 97 -28.72 -12.34 0.79
C THR A 97 -28.65 -11.79 -0.63
N VAL A 98 -27.67 -10.94 -0.92
CA VAL A 98 -27.49 -10.37 -2.26
C VAL A 98 -26.50 -11.21 -3.07
N VAL A 99 -26.93 -11.64 -4.26
CA VAL A 99 -26.13 -12.37 -5.24
C VAL A 99 -26.03 -11.55 -6.52
N LEU A 100 -24.82 -11.16 -6.91
CA LEU A 100 -24.59 -10.46 -8.18
C LEU A 100 -24.35 -11.44 -9.31
N GLU A 101 -25.10 -11.34 -10.40
CA GLU A 101 -24.94 -12.24 -11.55
C GLU A 101 -24.28 -11.50 -12.71
N SER A 102 -23.13 -11.99 -13.18
CA SER A 102 -22.39 -11.37 -14.26
C SER A 102 -21.78 -12.40 -15.19
N ASN A 103 -21.69 -12.02 -16.47
CA ASN A 103 -20.95 -12.76 -17.49
C ASN A 103 -19.45 -12.42 -17.51
N GLY A 104 -19.02 -11.48 -16.66
CA GLY A 104 -17.65 -11.04 -16.51
C GLY A 104 -16.76 -12.09 -15.82
N SER A 105 -15.45 -11.79 -15.82
CA SER A 105 -14.46 -12.62 -15.15
C SER A 105 -14.50 -12.45 -13.64
N GLU A 106 -14.23 -13.54 -12.92
CA GLU A 106 -14.24 -13.59 -11.45
C GLU A 106 -13.54 -12.38 -10.78
N PRO A 107 -12.32 -11.95 -11.16
CA PRO A 107 -11.64 -10.84 -10.50
C PRO A 107 -12.40 -9.51 -10.52
N VAL A 108 -13.05 -9.21 -11.65
CA VAL A 108 -13.80 -7.97 -11.86
C VAL A 108 -15.11 -7.99 -11.07
N VAL A 109 -15.87 -9.09 -11.20
CA VAL A 109 -17.15 -9.25 -10.51
C VAL A 109 -16.96 -9.27 -9.01
N ARG A 110 -15.87 -9.88 -8.52
CA ARG A 110 -15.49 -9.89 -7.11
C ARG A 110 -15.20 -8.48 -6.57
N ALA A 111 -14.48 -7.64 -7.32
CA ALA A 111 -14.21 -6.25 -6.93
C ALA A 111 -15.50 -5.44 -6.80
N LEU A 112 -16.40 -5.56 -7.80
CA LEU A 112 -17.73 -4.94 -7.77
C LEU A 112 -18.56 -5.43 -6.58
N ALA A 113 -18.61 -6.73 -6.35
CA ALA A 113 -19.39 -7.34 -5.28
C ALA A 113 -18.90 -6.91 -3.89
N ARG A 114 -17.59 -6.74 -3.70
CA ARG A 114 -17.01 -6.16 -2.48
C ARG A 114 -17.43 -4.71 -2.29
N HIS A 115 -17.39 -3.91 -3.34
CA HIS A 115 -17.78 -2.49 -3.29
C HIS A 115 -19.25 -2.32 -2.88
N LEU A 116 -20.14 -3.15 -3.43
CA LEU A 116 -21.57 -3.14 -3.11
C LEU A 116 -21.90 -3.90 -1.81
N ALA A 117 -20.90 -4.57 -1.25
CA ALA A 117 -21.01 -5.47 -0.10
C ALA A 117 -22.12 -6.52 -0.28
N ALA A 118 -22.20 -7.10 -1.48
CA ALA A 118 -22.97 -8.29 -1.74
C ALA A 118 -22.39 -9.49 -0.97
N ASP A 119 -23.20 -10.52 -0.77
CA ASP A 119 -22.80 -11.74 -0.05
C ASP A 119 -22.08 -12.71 -0.99
N ARG A 120 -22.66 -12.88 -2.19
CA ARG A 120 -22.19 -13.81 -3.22
C ARG A 120 -22.23 -13.19 -4.61
N PHE A 121 -21.58 -13.83 -5.56
CA PHE A 121 -21.66 -13.46 -6.97
C PHE A 121 -21.51 -14.68 -7.86
N VAL A 122 -22.12 -14.64 -9.05
CA VAL A 122 -22.00 -15.64 -10.11
C VAL A 122 -21.15 -15.02 -11.21
N SER A 123 -20.08 -15.71 -11.61
CA SER A 123 -19.17 -15.24 -12.67
C SER A 123 -18.59 -16.40 -13.48
N ARG A 124 -17.99 -16.10 -14.63
CA ARG A 124 -17.19 -17.08 -15.37
C ARG A 124 -15.79 -17.15 -14.78
N HIS A 125 -15.35 -18.36 -14.46
CA HIS A 125 -14.02 -18.58 -13.92
C HIS A 125 -12.98 -18.66 -15.03
N LEU A 126 -11.81 -18.10 -14.78
CA LEU A 126 -10.63 -18.39 -15.57
C LEU A 126 -9.96 -19.63 -14.95
N GLU A 127 -9.60 -20.62 -15.76
CA GLU A 127 -8.85 -21.80 -15.30
C GLU A 127 -7.41 -21.38 -14.99
N PHE A 128 -6.95 -21.75 -13.79
CA PHE A 128 -5.58 -21.55 -13.32
C PHE A 128 -4.86 -22.88 -13.16
N ARG A 129 -3.58 -22.93 -13.49
CA ARG A 129 -2.65 -24.01 -13.15
C ARG A 129 -1.45 -23.40 -12.48
N ASP A 130 -1.09 -23.89 -11.29
CA ASP A 130 0.01 -23.37 -10.48
C ASP A 130 -0.07 -21.84 -10.25
N GLY A 131 -1.29 -21.34 -10.04
CA GLY A 131 -1.54 -19.90 -9.85
C GLY A 131 -1.45 -19.05 -11.13
N ILE A 132 -1.16 -19.64 -12.29
CA ILE A 132 -1.06 -18.97 -13.58
C ILE A 132 -2.31 -19.24 -14.42
N ALA A 133 -2.85 -18.19 -15.03
CA ALA A 133 -3.99 -18.29 -15.91
C ALA A 133 -3.66 -19.08 -17.18
N THR A 134 -4.43 -20.14 -17.44
CA THR A 134 -4.29 -20.97 -18.65
C THR A 134 -4.87 -20.30 -19.90
N GLY A 135 -5.69 -19.27 -19.70
CA GLY A 135 -6.53 -18.72 -20.74
C GLY A 135 -7.65 -19.68 -21.15
N ARG A 136 -8.16 -20.54 -20.28
CA ARG A 136 -9.42 -21.28 -20.54
C ARG A 136 -10.51 -20.76 -19.62
N VAL A 137 -11.72 -20.62 -20.14
CA VAL A 137 -12.89 -20.21 -19.38
C VAL A 137 -13.91 -21.35 -19.50
N PRO A 138 -14.24 -22.08 -18.42
CA PRO A 138 -15.28 -23.09 -18.45
C PRO A 138 -16.63 -22.47 -18.85
N GLU A 139 -17.47 -23.22 -19.57
CA GLU A 139 -18.78 -22.74 -20.03
C GLU A 139 -19.73 -22.42 -18.88
N ALA A 140 -19.64 -23.15 -17.77
CA ALA A 140 -20.50 -22.95 -16.61
C ALA A 140 -20.01 -21.80 -15.72
N ALA A 141 -20.87 -20.81 -15.51
CA ALA A 141 -20.68 -19.82 -14.46
C ALA A 141 -20.80 -20.47 -13.08
N GLN A 142 -20.00 -20.03 -12.11
CA GLN A 142 -20.02 -20.57 -10.75
C GLN A 142 -20.37 -19.48 -9.75
N GLU A 143 -21.13 -19.88 -8.71
CA GLU A 143 -21.47 -19.02 -7.59
C GLU A 143 -20.35 -19.03 -6.55
N CYS A 144 -19.89 -17.85 -6.17
CA CYS A 144 -18.77 -17.60 -5.27
C CYS A 144 -19.17 -16.72 -4.10
N ASP A 145 -18.60 -16.97 -2.93
CA ASP A 145 -18.65 -16.03 -1.81
C ASP A 145 -17.78 -14.79 -2.11
N VAL A 146 -18.30 -13.59 -1.80
CA VAL A 146 -17.59 -12.32 -2.02
C VAL A 146 -16.36 -12.23 -1.13
N ARG A 147 -16.52 -12.64 0.13
CA ARG A 147 -15.41 -12.89 1.06
C ARG A 147 -15.02 -14.35 0.88
N PRO A 148 -13.78 -14.69 0.46
CA PRO A 148 -13.36 -16.07 0.50
C PRO A 148 -13.57 -16.59 1.93
N ARG A 149 -14.09 -17.82 2.08
CA ARG A 149 -13.96 -18.53 3.36
C ARG A 149 -12.48 -18.42 3.74
N PRO A 150 -12.14 -18.03 4.99
CA PRO A 150 -10.74 -18.00 5.39
C PRO A 150 -10.21 -19.40 5.17
N VAL A 151 -9.45 -19.58 4.09
CA VAL A 151 -8.79 -20.84 3.86
C VAL A 151 -7.79 -20.89 5.00
N ARG A 152 -7.92 -21.88 5.87
CA ARG A 152 -6.92 -22.19 6.89
C ARG A 152 -5.68 -22.74 6.20
N HIS A 153 -5.08 -21.95 5.32
CA HIS A 153 -3.67 -22.10 5.05
C HIS A 153 -3.01 -21.54 6.32
N ALA A 154 -2.22 -22.37 7.02
CA ALA A 154 -1.13 -21.80 7.78
C ALA A 154 -0.41 -20.88 6.80
N ALA A 155 -0.35 -19.58 7.09
CA ALA A 155 0.39 -18.67 6.24
C ALA A 155 1.84 -19.13 6.24
N ALA A 156 2.24 -19.86 5.20
CA ALA A 156 3.62 -20.28 5.04
C ALA A 156 4.37 -19.05 4.55
N VAL A 157 5.09 -18.40 5.47
CA VAL A 157 6.06 -17.37 5.10
C VAL A 157 7.27 -18.10 4.52
N LEU A 158 7.42 -18.03 3.21
CA LEU A 158 8.56 -18.60 2.49
C LEU A 158 9.74 -17.63 2.58
N VAL A 159 10.60 -17.82 3.57
CA VAL A 159 11.83 -17.04 3.75
C VAL A 159 12.89 -17.50 2.75
N ASP A 160 13.53 -16.55 2.07
CA ASP A 160 14.73 -16.82 1.28
C ASP A 160 15.93 -17.00 2.21
N GLY A 161 16.57 -18.17 2.13
CA GLY A 161 17.78 -18.46 2.91
C GLY A 161 17.51 -18.98 4.33
N PRO A 162 18.56 -19.10 5.15
CA PRO A 162 18.44 -19.63 6.51
C PRO A 162 17.62 -18.65 7.37
N VAL A 163 16.63 -19.19 8.08
CA VAL A 163 15.95 -18.44 9.14
C VAL A 163 16.99 -18.15 10.23
N PRO A 164 17.21 -16.87 10.62
CA PRO A 164 18.12 -16.56 11.70
C PRO A 164 17.76 -17.39 12.95
N PRO A 165 18.75 -17.96 13.65
CA PRO A 165 18.49 -18.84 14.79
C PRO A 165 17.75 -18.13 15.92
N GLU A 166 17.91 -16.81 16.02
CA GLU A 166 17.22 -15.97 16.99
C GLU A 166 16.35 -14.93 16.28
N PRO A 167 15.08 -14.75 16.72
CA PRO A 167 14.21 -13.71 16.18
C PRO A 167 14.77 -12.32 16.53
N LEU A 168 14.63 -11.37 15.62
CA LEU A 168 15.00 -9.98 15.85
C LEU A 168 14.16 -9.38 16.99
N ASP A 169 14.80 -9.05 18.11
CA ASP A 169 14.16 -8.27 19.18
C ASP A 169 14.29 -6.77 18.89
N VAL A 170 13.25 -6.21 18.27
CA VAL A 170 13.16 -4.79 17.94
C VAL A 170 13.22 -3.90 19.20
N ARG A 171 12.70 -4.38 20.34
CA ARG A 171 12.71 -3.59 21.58
C ARG A 171 14.12 -3.48 22.12
N ALA A 172 14.82 -4.61 22.22
CA ALA A 172 16.21 -4.63 22.65
C ALA A 172 17.11 -3.82 21.70
N ALA A 173 16.87 -3.89 20.39
CA ALA A 173 17.66 -3.16 19.40
C ALA A 173 17.53 -1.62 19.49
N LEU A 174 16.35 -1.12 19.90
CA LEU A 174 16.05 0.31 19.97
C LEU A 174 16.04 0.88 21.39
N ALA A 175 16.13 0.04 22.42
CA ALA A 175 16.21 0.47 23.82
C ALA A 175 17.40 1.42 24.04
N GLY A 176 17.14 2.53 24.71
CA GLY A 176 18.12 3.59 25.01
C GLY A 176 18.68 4.33 23.79
N ARG A 177 18.18 4.06 22.58
CA ARG A 177 18.65 4.69 21.34
C ARG A 177 18.00 6.03 21.08
N GLU A 178 18.72 6.86 20.34
CA GLU A 178 18.22 8.13 19.83
C GLU A 178 18.00 8.06 18.32
N LEU A 179 16.77 8.34 17.88
CA LEU A 179 16.34 8.12 16.50
C LEU A 179 16.05 9.45 15.82
N PHE A 180 16.64 9.68 14.64
CA PHE A 180 16.23 10.78 13.76
C PHE A 180 15.14 10.30 12.80
N VAL A 181 13.92 10.77 12.98
CA VAL A 181 12.75 10.27 12.26
C VAL A 181 12.26 11.29 11.26
N ILE A 182 12.13 10.89 10.00
CA ILE A 182 11.46 11.67 8.96
C ILE A 182 10.20 10.94 8.47
N GLY A 183 9.20 11.72 8.04
CA GLY A 183 7.91 11.15 7.61
C GLY A 183 6.98 10.72 8.75
N GLY A 184 7.30 11.05 10.01
CA GLY A 184 6.48 10.68 11.18
C GLY A 184 5.06 11.28 11.21
N SER A 185 4.79 12.34 10.45
CA SER A 185 3.43 12.88 10.28
C SER A 185 2.58 12.14 9.23
N GLY A 186 3.19 11.23 8.47
CA GLY A 186 2.54 10.41 7.44
C GLY A 186 1.73 9.26 8.02
N PHE A 187 1.09 8.47 7.15
CA PHE A 187 0.21 7.38 7.57
C PHE A 187 0.96 6.26 8.32
N ILE A 188 2.00 5.68 7.71
CA ILE A 188 2.81 4.62 8.34
C ILE A 188 3.67 5.21 9.46
N GLY A 189 4.33 6.34 9.22
CA GLY A 189 5.25 6.96 10.18
C GLY A 189 4.61 7.23 11.55
N LYS A 190 3.36 7.72 11.60
CA LYS A 190 2.68 7.97 12.88
C LYS A 190 2.28 6.69 13.61
N VAL A 191 1.98 5.61 12.88
CA VAL A 191 1.65 4.30 13.46
C VAL A 191 2.91 3.70 14.07
N TRP A 192 4.02 3.73 13.33
CA TRP A 192 5.31 3.29 13.83
C TRP A 192 5.76 4.09 15.05
N LEU A 193 5.64 5.43 15.03
CA LEU A 193 5.93 6.29 16.18
C LEU A 193 5.09 5.94 17.41
N ALA A 194 3.79 5.67 17.23
CA ALA A 194 2.92 5.29 18.34
C ALA A 194 3.37 3.98 18.99
N SER A 195 3.64 2.95 18.18
CA SER A 195 4.14 1.65 18.66
C SER A 195 5.48 1.83 19.39
N VAL A 196 6.48 2.47 18.77
CA VAL A 196 7.81 2.66 19.38
C VAL A 196 7.73 3.45 20.70
N LEU A 197 6.96 4.54 20.75
CA LEU A 197 6.85 5.35 21.97
C LEU A 197 6.10 4.63 23.11
N GLU A 198 5.13 3.76 22.77
CA GLU A 198 4.39 2.96 23.76
C GLU A 198 5.17 1.74 24.26
N GLU A 199 5.97 1.13 23.38
CA GLU A 199 6.60 -0.16 23.60
C GLU A 199 8.03 -0.07 24.12
N ILE A 200 8.71 1.06 23.89
CA ILE A 200 10.14 1.26 24.19
C ILE A 200 10.30 2.57 24.97
N PRO A 201 10.17 2.55 26.31
CA PRO A 201 10.02 3.75 27.13
C PRO A 201 11.25 4.67 27.15
N ASP A 202 12.43 4.13 26.91
CA ASP A 202 13.73 4.81 26.99
C ASP A 202 14.27 5.27 25.62
N VAL A 203 13.54 5.02 24.53
CA VAL A 203 13.88 5.56 23.20
C VAL A 203 13.67 7.08 23.16
N ARG A 204 14.62 7.79 22.55
CA ARG A 204 14.54 9.22 22.25
C ARG A 204 14.34 9.44 20.75
N ILE A 205 13.58 10.46 20.40
CA ILE A 205 13.18 10.76 19.02
C ILE A 205 13.47 12.23 18.71
N GLN A 206 14.28 12.46 17.69
CA GLN A 206 14.38 13.73 16.98
C GLN A 206 13.48 13.65 15.74
N LEU A 207 12.28 14.26 15.80
CA LEU A 207 11.28 14.15 14.75
C LEU A 207 11.30 15.38 13.84
N LEU A 208 11.71 15.18 12.58
CA LEU A 208 11.69 16.21 11.55
C LEU A 208 10.24 16.53 11.14
N MET A 209 9.85 17.79 11.27
CA MET A 209 8.55 18.26 10.84
C MET A 209 8.65 19.62 10.14
N ARG A 210 8.11 19.67 8.93
CA ARG A 210 7.99 20.93 8.20
C ARG A 210 6.97 21.88 8.80
N ARG A 211 7.19 23.19 8.68
CA ARG A 211 6.16 24.20 8.91
C ARG A 211 5.05 24.10 7.86
N ARG A 212 3.81 24.46 8.23
CA ARG A 212 2.71 24.61 7.26
C ARG A 212 1.90 25.88 7.55
N GLY A 213 2.07 26.89 6.70
CA GLY A 213 1.50 28.23 6.92
C GLY A 213 1.99 28.82 8.24
N SER A 214 1.08 29.38 9.04
CA SER A 214 1.38 29.93 10.36
C SER A 214 1.59 28.88 11.46
N ARG A 215 1.33 27.59 11.20
CA ARG A 215 1.43 26.53 12.21
C ARG A 215 2.86 26.01 12.33
N SER A 216 3.44 26.19 13.52
CA SER A 216 4.75 25.63 13.86
C SER A 216 4.73 24.09 13.86
N PRO A 217 5.87 23.44 13.62
CA PRO A 217 6.03 21.99 13.71
C PRO A 217 5.50 21.39 15.03
N GLN A 218 5.78 22.04 16.17
CA GLN A 218 5.35 21.61 17.50
C GLN A 218 3.81 21.62 17.61
N LYS A 219 3.16 22.69 17.15
CA LYS A 219 1.69 22.76 17.10
C LYS A 219 1.09 21.70 16.18
N ARG A 220 1.77 21.38 15.07
CA ARG A 220 1.35 20.29 14.17
C ARG A 220 1.46 18.93 14.85
N TRP A 221 2.55 18.68 15.59
CA TRP A 221 2.76 17.44 16.33
C TRP A 221 1.71 17.25 17.43
N ALA A 222 1.53 18.25 18.31
CA ALA A 222 0.53 18.21 19.37
C ALA A 222 -0.88 17.94 18.82
N ARG A 223 -1.22 18.52 17.66
CA ARG A 223 -2.49 18.24 16.98
C ARG A 223 -2.60 16.78 16.53
N ILE A 224 -1.54 16.20 15.96
CA ILE A 224 -1.53 14.78 15.54
C ILE A 224 -1.75 13.86 16.75
N LEU A 225 -1.08 14.13 17.87
CA LEU A 225 -1.26 13.38 19.12
C LEU A 225 -2.70 13.47 19.65
N ARG A 226 -3.33 14.64 19.55
CA ARG A 226 -4.71 14.86 20.01
C ARG A 226 -5.77 14.22 19.11
N GLU A 227 -5.58 14.27 17.79
CA GLU A 227 -6.64 13.97 16.81
C GLU A 227 -6.51 12.59 16.16
N SER A 228 -5.30 12.05 16.02
CA SER A 228 -5.10 10.79 15.30
C SER A 228 -5.52 9.59 16.16
N HIS A 229 -6.34 8.69 15.61
CA HIS A 229 -6.80 7.49 16.32
C HIS A 229 -5.67 6.56 16.78
N VAL A 230 -4.51 6.59 16.11
CA VAL A 230 -3.35 5.73 16.46
C VAL A 230 -2.83 6.02 17.88
N PHE A 231 -3.00 7.25 18.38
CA PHE A 231 -2.56 7.66 19.71
C PHE A 231 -3.70 7.60 20.74
N ALA A 232 -4.80 6.89 20.44
CA ALA A 232 -5.93 6.81 21.36
C ALA A 232 -5.55 6.18 22.70
N GLU A 233 -4.72 5.14 22.69
CA GLU A 233 -4.24 4.49 23.91
C GLU A 233 -3.33 5.41 24.72
N MET A 234 -2.32 5.99 24.07
CA MET A 234 -1.48 7.02 24.66
C MET A 234 -2.28 8.16 25.30
N ARG A 235 -3.36 8.65 24.67
CA ARG A 235 -4.24 9.67 25.27
C ARG A 235 -5.04 9.17 26.48
N ARG A 236 -5.42 7.88 26.52
CA ARG A 236 -6.06 7.31 27.71
C ARG A 236 -5.10 7.30 28.90
N ARG A 237 -3.82 6.99 28.66
CA ARG A 237 -2.80 6.88 29.70
C ARG A 237 -2.22 8.23 30.14
N LEU A 238 -1.91 9.11 29.19
CA LEU A 238 -1.19 10.37 29.44
C LEU A 238 -2.10 11.61 29.46
N GLY A 239 -3.41 11.43 29.21
CA GLY A 239 -4.39 12.51 29.16
C GLY A 239 -4.68 13.03 27.75
N ARG A 240 -5.62 13.98 27.66
CA ARG A 240 -6.13 14.49 26.37
C ARG A 240 -5.06 15.08 25.46
N ASP A 241 -4.00 15.66 26.03
CA ASP A 241 -2.84 16.17 25.30
C ASP A 241 -1.55 15.48 25.78
N PRO A 242 -1.06 14.46 25.06
CA PRO A 242 0.17 13.75 25.43
C PRO A 242 1.46 14.55 25.19
N ALA A 243 1.41 15.67 24.48
CA ALA A 243 2.62 16.36 24.02
C ALA A 243 3.57 16.79 25.17
N PRO A 244 3.08 17.36 26.29
CA PRO A 244 3.94 17.72 27.42
C PRO A 244 4.64 16.50 28.05
N ALA A 245 3.91 15.38 28.20
CA ALA A 245 4.45 14.14 28.78
C ALA A 245 5.51 13.46 27.89
N LEU A 246 5.52 13.78 26.58
CA LEU A 246 6.50 13.28 25.63
C LEU A 246 7.64 14.25 25.34
N ALA A 247 7.64 15.47 25.91
CA ALA A 247 8.58 16.52 25.53
C ALA A 247 10.06 16.13 25.78
N GLU A 248 10.32 15.32 26.81
CA GLU A 248 11.66 14.80 27.12
C GLU A 248 12.12 13.68 26.17
N ARG A 249 11.17 12.98 25.54
CA ARG A 249 11.42 11.84 24.65
C ARG A 249 11.33 12.21 23.17
N VAL A 250 10.61 13.28 22.82
CA VAL A 250 10.35 13.68 21.44
C VAL A 250 10.72 15.14 21.24
N ARG A 251 11.90 15.37 20.69
CA ARG A 251 12.33 16.69 20.21
C ARG A 251 11.80 16.90 18.79
N ILE A 252 11.02 17.97 18.59
CA ILE A 252 10.54 18.35 17.25
C ILE A 252 11.55 19.29 16.61
N VAL A 253 12.03 18.91 15.44
CA VAL A 253 13.02 19.67 14.67
C VAL A 253 12.35 20.23 13.41
N GLU A 254 12.50 21.53 13.15
CA GLU A 254 11.94 22.17 11.97
C GLU A 254 12.87 21.97 10.77
N GLY A 255 12.34 21.42 9.67
CA GLY A 255 13.10 21.30 8.43
C GLY A 255 12.27 20.84 7.24
N ASP A 256 12.93 20.68 6.10
CA ASP A 256 12.35 20.27 4.83
C ASP A 256 13.27 19.28 4.12
N VAL A 257 12.79 18.06 3.96
CA VAL A 257 13.50 16.93 3.33
C VAL A 257 14.03 17.23 1.92
N ARG A 258 13.42 18.21 1.24
CA ARG A 258 13.78 18.62 -0.12
C ARG A 258 15.04 19.49 -0.16
N ARG A 259 15.56 19.92 0.98
CA ARG A 259 16.73 20.80 1.08
C ARG A 259 17.95 20.01 1.56
N PRO A 260 19.16 20.37 1.10
CA PRO A 260 20.40 19.87 1.68
C PRO A 260 20.43 20.01 3.20
N GLY A 261 21.03 19.05 3.90
CA GLY A 261 21.03 19.00 5.36
C GLY A 261 19.64 18.98 5.99
N MET A 262 18.63 18.47 5.26
CA MET A 262 17.20 18.50 5.64
C MET A 262 16.64 19.90 5.88
N GLY A 263 17.32 20.96 5.42
CA GLY A 263 16.95 22.35 5.70
C GLY A 263 16.99 22.72 7.19
N LEU A 264 17.80 22.00 7.97
CA LEU A 264 17.99 22.24 9.39
C LEU A 264 18.82 23.48 9.66
N ALA A 265 18.59 24.10 10.81
CA ALA A 265 19.52 25.07 11.34
C ALA A 265 20.86 24.38 11.69
N PRO A 266 22.02 25.07 11.60
CA PRO A 266 23.32 24.47 11.92
C PRO A 266 23.37 23.80 13.29
N GLU A 267 22.71 24.37 14.29
CA GLU A 267 22.67 23.84 15.66
C GLU A 267 21.86 22.53 15.75
N ASP A 268 20.75 22.45 15.00
CA ASP A 268 19.94 21.24 14.92
C ASP A 268 20.65 20.14 14.12
N LEU A 269 21.37 20.50 13.06
CA LEU A 269 22.19 19.57 12.28
C LEU A 269 23.31 18.99 13.15
N GLN A 270 24.00 19.83 13.93
CA GLN A 270 25.00 19.38 14.90
C GLN A 270 24.39 18.48 15.98
N ALA A 271 23.17 18.77 16.43
CA ALA A 271 22.45 17.94 17.39
C ALA A 271 22.03 16.57 16.81
N LEU A 272 21.99 16.39 15.49
CA LEU A 272 21.76 15.07 14.89
C LEU A 272 22.92 14.10 15.10
N HIS A 273 24.11 14.59 15.45
CA HIS A 273 25.28 13.72 15.70
C HIS A 273 25.05 12.78 16.89
N SER A 274 24.08 13.06 17.78
CA SER A 274 23.71 12.16 18.88
C SER A 274 22.79 11.02 18.48
N ALA A 275 22.20 11.04 17.27
CA ALA A 275 21.31 9.97 16.84
C ALA A 275 22.11 8.70 16.46
N ASP A 276 21.55 7.54 16.81
CA ASP A 276 22.09 6.23 16.46
C ASP A 276 21.54 5.70 15.12
N LEU A 277 20.32 6.13 14.78
CA LEU A 277 19.54 5.59 13.67
C LEU A 277 18.67 6.66 13.00
N ILE A 278 18.82 6.78 11.69
CA ILE A 278 17.88 7.48 10.82
C ILE A 278 16.73 6.54 10.47
N VAL A 279 15.50 6.96 10.72
CA VAL A 279 14.29 6.26 10.29
C VAL A 279 13.60 7.09 9.22
N ASN A 280 13.74 6.66 7.98
CA ASN A 280 13.11 7.29 6.83
C ASN A 280 11.79 6.62 6.47
N CYS A 281 10.69 7.24 6.92
CA CYS A 281 9.33 6.93 6.50
C CYS A 281 8.75 8.02 5.59
N ALA A 282 9.58 8.94 5.09
CA ALA A 282 9.14 10.00 4.19
C ALA A 282 9.05 9.45 2.76
N GLY A 283 7.95 9.78 2.09
CA GLY A 283 7.76 9.44 0.69
C GLY A 283 6.52 10.15 0.16
N LEU A 284 6.61 10.59 -1.10
CA LEU A 284 5.46 11.00 -1.88
C LEU A 284 4.84 9.75 -2.51
N THR A 285 3.67 9.37 -2.00
CA THR A 285 2.95 8.13 -2.36
C THR A 285 1.76 8.36 -3.30
N ASP A 286 1.68 9.54 -3.90
CA ASP A 286 0.74 9.82 -5.00
C ASP A 286 1.20 9.03 -6.23
N PHE A 287 0.27 8.34 -6.91
CA PHE A 287 0.55 7.60 -8.15
C PHE A 287 0.64 8.52 -9.38
N ASN A 288 0.22 9.78 -9.25
CA ASN A 288 0.39 10.79 -10.29
C ASN A 288 1.03 12.08 -9.71
N PRO A 289 2.21 11.96 -9.08
CA PRO A 289 2.86 13.10 -8.49
C PRO A 289 3.39 14.04 -9.57
N ASP A 290 3.63 15.30 -9.19
CA ASP A 290 4.53 16.14 -9.97
C ASP A 290 5.93 15.50 -9.96
N PRO A 291 6.54 15.16 -11.12
CA PRO A 291 7.84 14.49 -11.16
C PRO A 291 8.93 15.23 -10.41
N ARG A 292 8.86 16.57 -10.34
CA ARG A 292 9.80 17.41 -9.58
C ARG A 292 9.69 17.13 -8.09
N ALA A 293 8.47 17.11 -7.57
CA ALA A 293 8.21 16.81 -6.18
C ALA A 293 8.54 15.35 -5.82
N ALA A 294 8.33 14.42 -6.75
CA ALA A 294 8.70 13.03 -6.58
C ALA A 294 10.23 12.85 -6.50
N LEU A 295 10.98 13.50 -7.39
CA LEU A 295 12.44 13.51 -7.35
C LEU A 295 12.95 14.08 -6.02
N ASP A 296 12.49 15.27 -5.63
CA ASP A 296 12.93 15.93 -4.39
C ASP A 296 12.66 15.08 -3.13
N VAL A 297 11.48 14.44 -3.05
CA VAL A 297 11.03 13.75 -1.83
C VAL A 297 11.47 12.30 -1.77
N ASN A 298 11.52 11.59 -2.90
CA ASN A 298 11.79 10.14 -2.91
C ASN A 298 13.24 9.81 -3.27
N VAL A 299 13.96 10.72 -3.94
CA VAL A 299 15.36 10.50 -4.38
C VAL A 299 16.29 11.44 -3.62
N GLU A 300 16.14 12.75 -3.80
CA GLU A 300 17.06 13.74 -3.21
C GLU A 300 17.05 13.71 -1.68
N CYS A 301 15.86 13.53 -1.08
CA CYS A 301 15.75 13.30 0.36
C CYS A 301 16.64 12.16 0.84
N VAL A 302 16.73 11.05 0.10
CA VAL A 302 17.54 9.91 0.50
C VAL A 302 19.02 10.26 0.37
N ARG A 303 19.42 10.94 -0.72
CA ARG A 303 20.80 11.44 -0.89
C ARG A 303 21.22 12.35 0.25
N HIS A 304 20.40 13.34 0.59
CA HIS A 304 20.68 14.26 1.69
C HIS A 304 20.79 13.53 3.05
N LEU A 305 20.05 12.43 3.26
CA LEU A 305 20.19 11.60 4.48
C LEU A 305 21.49 10.80 4.47
N LEU A 306 21.90 10.29 3.31
CA LEU A 306 23.18 9.59 3.14
C LEU A 306 24.34 10.55 3.41
N ASP A 307 24.29 11.78 2.88
CA ASP A 307 25.30 12.82 3.18
C ASP A 307 25.43 13.07 4.69
N ILE A 308 24.31 13.10 5.42
CA ILE A 308 24.31 13.21 6.89
C ILE A 308 24.94 11.96 7.51
N ALA A 309 24.51 10.77 7.12
CA ALA A 309 25.00 9.51 7.68
C ALA A 309 26.51 9.29 7.43
N GLU A 310 27.02 9.63 6.25
CA GLU A 310 28.43 9.50 5.89
C GLU A 310 29.34 10.37 6.76
N ASN A 311 28.85 11.52 7.22
CA ASN A 311 29.57 12.42 8.11
C ASN A 311 29.46 12.02 9.60
N HIS A 312 28.73 10.95 9.94
CA HIS A 312 28.48 10.52 11.32
C HIS A 312 28.80 9.03 11.54
N PRO A 313 30.05 8.71 11.92
CA PRO A 313 30.46 7.33 12.16
C PRO A 313 29.55 6.61 13.16
N GLY A 314 28.96 5.48 12.75
CA GLY A 314 28.10 4.65 13.58
C GLY A 314 26.59 4.90 13.43
N MET A 315 26.19 5.99 12.74
CA MET A 315 24.81 6.23 12.34
C MET A 315 24.35 5.14 11.38
N ARG A 316 23.20 4.53 11.67
CA ARG A 316 22.55 3.56 10.77
C ARG A 316 21.35 4.18 10.09
N MET A 317 20.84 3.55 9.04
CA MET A 317 19.62 3.99 8.37
C MET A 317 18.63 2.82 8.19
N LEU A 318 17.41 3.05 8.64
CA LEU A 318 16.23 2.25 8.32
C LEU A 318 15.40 3.01 7.30
N HIS A 319 15.35 2.49 6.06
CA HIS A 319 14.60 3.10 4.96
C HIS A 319 13.35 2.30 4.64
N VAL A 320 12.19 2.95 4.69
CA VAL A 320 10.93 2.36 4.24
C VAL A 320 10.77 2.62 2.73
N SER A 321 11.07 1.59 1.94
CA SER A 321 10.82 1.59 0.49
C SER A 321 9.41 1.04 0.18
N THR A 322 9.20 0.59 -1.05
CA THR A 322 7.94 0.01 -1.51
C THR A 322 8.19 -1.18 -2.42
N CYS A 323 7.31 -2.20 -2.37
CA CYS A 323 7.36 -3.31 -3.33
C CYS A 323 7.06 -2.89 -4.78
N PHE A 324 6.54 -1.66 -5.01
CA PHE A 324 6.37 -1.13 -6.36
C PHE A 324 7.69 -0.97 -7.13
N VAL A 325 8.84 -1.00 -6.47
CA VAL A 325 10.15 -1.05 -7.15
C VAL A 325 10.30 -2.27 -8.07
N ALA A 326 9.55 -3.35 -7.81
CA ALA A 326 9.54 -4.54 -8.66
C ALA A 326 8.88 -4.31 -10.05
N GLY A 327 8.19 -3.19 -10.26
CA GLY A 327 7.56 -2.83 -11.52
C GLY A 327 6.52 -3.86 -11.97
N GLU A 328 6.61 -4.28 -13.24
CA GLU A 328 5.72 -5.25 -13.86
C GLU A 328 6.15 -6.71 -13.66
N ARG A 329 7.20 -6.97 -12.87
CA ARG A 329 7.64 -8.35 -12.59
C ARG A 329 6.52 -9.14 -11.90
N GLU A 330 6.37 -10.39 -12.32
CA GLU A 330 5.39 -11.31 -11.75
C GLU A 330 6.08 -12.48 -11.03
N GLY A 331 5.33 -13.15 -10.15
CA GLY A 331 5.83 -14.27 -9.38
C GLY A 331 6.60 -13.85 -8.13
N ARG A 332 7.47 -14.73 -7.65
CA ARG A 332 8.26 -14.52 -6.43
C ARG A 332 9.48 -13.66 -6.74
N ILE A 333 9.57 -12.51 -6.08
CA ILE A 333 10.72 -11.60 -6.17
C ILE A 333 11.55 -11.76 -4.90
N PRO A 334 12.81 -12.23 -4.98
CA PRO A 334 13.62 -12.45 -3.80
C PRO A 334 14.05 -11.11 -3.17
N GLU A 335 14.25 -11.10 -1.85
CA GLU A 335 14.75 -9.94 -1.11
C GLU A 335 16.27 -9.76 -1.23
N THR A 336 16.94 -10.62 -1.99
CA THR A 336 18.37 -10.52 -2.29
C THR A 336 18.65 -9.32 -3.20
N ILE A 337 19.62 -8.51 -2.80
CA ILE A 337 20.13 -7.40 -3.60
C ILE A 337 20.98 -7.99 -4.74
N SER A 338 20.39 -8.20 -5.92
CA SER A 338 21.15 -8.42 -7.16
C SER A 338 21.49 -7.07 -7.80
N ALA A 339 22.45 -7.04 -8.72
CA ALA A 339 22.52 -5.93 -9.67
C ALA A 339 21.12 -5.77 -10.27
N VAL A 340 20.50 -4.61 -10.04
CA VAL A 340 19.07 -4.43 -10.32
C VAL A 340 18.96 -4.23 -11.81
N ASP A 341 18.55 -5.25 -12.55
CA ASP A 341 18.04 -5.02 -13.90
C ASP A 341 16.76 -4.21 -13.80
N THR A 342 16.44 -3.47 -14.86
CA THR A 342 15.12 -2.86 -15.03
C THR A 342 14.03 -3.92 -14.82
N PRO A 343 12.84 -3.59 -14.29
CA PRO A 343 11.76 -4.56 -14.10
C PRO A 343 11.42 -5.42 -15.30
N ASN A 344 11.55 -4.89 -16.52
CA ASN A 344 11.33 -5.64 -17.76
C ASN A 344 12.55 -6.46 -18.22
N GLY A 345 13.67 -6.44 -17.49
CA GLY A 345 14.88 -7.21 -17.76
C GLY A 345 15.64 -6.78 -19.01
N THR A 346 15.43 -5.54 -19.48
CA THR A 346 16.01 -5.07 -20.74
C THR A 346 17.44 -4.56 -20.59
N ALA A 347 17.81 -4.06 -19.42
CA ALA A 347 19.16 -3.58 -19.13
C ALA A 347 19.43 -3.52 -17.62
N PRO A 348 20.71 -3.46 -17.19
CA PRO A 348 21.07 -3.03 -15.85
C PRO A 348 20.50 -1.63 -15.55
N PHE A 349 19.96 -1.44 -14.36
CA PHE A 349 19.46 -0.15 -13.90
C PHE A 349 20.56 0.64 -13.18
N ASP A 350 20.96 1.75 -13.79
CA ASP A 350 21.85 2.73 -13.17
C ASP A 350 21.02 3.87 -12.56
N ALA A 351 20.91 3.87 -11.23
CA ALA A 351 20.11 4.85 -10.49
C ALA A 351 20.68 6.28 -10.60
N GLU A 352 22.00 6.44 -10.70
CA GLU A 352 22.64 7.75 -10.81
C GLU A 352 22.41 8.33 -12.20
N ALA A 353 22.66 7.54 -13.24
CA ALA A 353 22.40 7.95 -14.61
C ALA A 353 20.92 8.27 -14.86
N GLU A 354 20.00 7.47 -14.31
CA GLU A 354 18.56 7.70 -14.45
C GLU A 354 18.11 8.95 -13.67
N THR A 355 18.72 9.23 -12.51
CA THR A 355 18.46 10.46 -11.74
C THR A 355 18.92 11.69 -12.51
N GLU A 356 20.13 11.67 -13.09
CA GLU A 356 20.65 12.79 -13.89
C GLU A 356 19.81 13.01 -15.15
N ARG A 357 19.40 11.94 -15.82
CA ARG A 357 18.49 12.01 -16.96
C ARG A 357 17.15 12.64 -16.59
N LEU A 358 16.58 12.29 -15.43
CA LEU A 358 15.35 12.90 -14.94
C LEU A 358 15.54 14.40 -14.64
N ARG A 359 16.67 14.79 -14.02
CA ARG A 359 17.01 16.20 -13.78
C ARG A 359 17.11 16.99 -15.09
N ALA A 360 17.82 16.45 -16.08
CA ALA A 360 17.92 17.06 -17.42
C ALA A 360 16.53 17.21 -18.08
N THR A 361 15.71 16.16 -18.03
CA THR A 361 14.34 16.19 -18.58
C THR A 361 13.48 17.28 -17.93
N ILE A 362 13.57 17.43 -16.60
CA ILE A 362 12.86 18.46 -15.84
C ILE A 362 13.32 19.86 -16.28
N GLU A 363 14.62 20.06 -16.44
CA GLU A 363 15.21 21.35 -16.81
C GLU A 363 14.85 21.74 -18.24
N GLU A 364 14.93 20.82 -19.20
CA GLU A 364 14.49 21.02 -20.59
C GLU A 364 13.02 21.48 -20.65
N HIS A 365 12.13 20.80 -19.92
CA HIS A 365 10.72 21.16 -19.87
C HIS A 365 10.50 22.52 -19.20
N ARG A 366 11.30 22.87 -18.18
CA ARG A 366 11.26 24.18 -17.54
C ARG A 366 11.62 25.30 -18.53
N VAL A 367 12.68 25.11 -19.31
CA VAL A 367 13.13 26.06 -20.35
C VAL A 367 12.08 26.20 -21.45
N ALA A 368 11.58 25.08 -22.00
CA ALA A 368 10.58 25.08 -23.07
C ALA A 368 9.28 25.80 -22.64
N ALA A 369 8.81 25.53 -21.43
CA ALA A 369 7.61 26.20 -20.91
C ALA A 369 7.77 27.71 -20.73
N HIS A 370 8.96 28.15 -20.33
CA HIS A 370 9.26 29.59 -20.21
C HIS A 370 9.22 30.26 -21.59
N ALA A 371 9.76 29.61 -22.61
CA ALA A 371 9.72 30.10 -23.99
C ALA A 371 8.30 30.11 -24.59
N GLU A 372 7.49 29.07 -24.34
CA GLU A 372 6.19 28.88 -25.00
C GLU A 372 4.98 29.45 -24.23
N ARG A 373 5.16 29.93 -22.98
CA ARG A 373 4.05 30.32 -22.07
C ARG A 373 2.98 29.23 -21.87
N ARG A 374 3.35 27.95 -22.00
CA ARG A 374 2.45 26.80 -21.87
C ARG A 374 2.58 26.09 -20.51
N PRO A 375 1.50 25.45 -20.01
CA PRO A 375 1.56 24.69 -18.76
C PRO A 375 2.43 23.43 -18.88
N VAL A 376 3.53 23.39 -18.11
CA VAL A 376 4.62 22.38 -18.14
C VAL A 376 4.20 21.02 -17.60
N ARG A 377 3.25 21.01 -16.66
CA ARG A 377 3.08 19.87 -15.74
C ARG A 377 2.63 18.61 -16.47
N ASN A 378 1.75 18.73 -17.46
CA ASN A 378 1.17 17.57 -18.12
C ASN A 378 2.16 16.91 -19.08
N THR A 379 2.96 17.68 -19.83
CA THR A 379 3.95 17.13 -20.77
C THR A 379 5.10 16.43 -20.05
N LEU A 380 5.62 17.05 -18.99
CA LEU A 380 6.69 16.45 -18.16
C LEU A 380 6.23 15.13 -17.53
N THR A 381 5.01 15.10 -16.98
CA THR A 381 4.47 13.89 -16.35
C THR A 381 4.35 12.74 -17.35
N GLU A 382 3.89 13.01 -18.57
CA GLU A 382 3.77 11.99 -19.61
C GLU A 382 5.15 11.51 -20.12
N ALA A 383 6.14 12.40 -20.27
CA ALA A 383 7.50 12.02 -20.64
C ALA A 383 8.14 11.09 -19.60
N VAL A 384 8.00 11.42 -18.31
CA VAL A 384 8.52 10.59 -17.21
C VAL A 384 7.80 9.24 -17.13
N ARG A 385 6.48 9.20 -17.37
CA ARG A 385 5.71 7.95 -17.42
C ARG A 385 6.11 7.07 -18.59
N LEU A 386 6.32 7.66 -19.77
CA LEU A 386 6.76 6.90 -20.94
C LEU A 386 8.08 6.19 -20.64
N ARG A 387 9.04 6.91 -20.06
CA ARG A 387 10.31 6.33 -19.63
C ARG A 387 10.14 5.25 -18.57
N ALA A 388 9.30 5.47 -17.55
CA ALA A 388 9.04 4.45 -16.54
C ALA A 388 8.55 3.14 -17.18
N ARG A 389 7.67 3.23 -18.18
CA ARG A 389 7.18 2.08 -18.96
C ARG A 389 8.25 1.41 -19.82
N GLU A 390 9.14 2.18 -20.43
CA GLU A 390 10.29 1.63 -21.16
C GLU A 390 11.20 0.77 -20.28
N LEU A 391 11.22 1.04 -18.97
CA LEU A 391 11.98 0.26 -17.99
C LEU A 391 11.12 -0.80 -17.27
N GLY A 392 9.81 -0.88 -17.54
CA GLY A 392 8.91 -1.89 -16.98
C GLY A 392 8.20 -1.49 -15.69
N TRP A 393 8.00 -0.19 -15.44
CA TRP A 393 7.06 0.32 -14.44
C TRP A 393 5.76 0.83 -15.11
N PRO A 394 4.58 0.68 -14.47
CA PRO A 394 3.27 0.95 -15.09
C PRO A 394 2.94 2.43 -15.39
#